data_AF-A0A5C7PLW8-F1
#
_entry.id   AF-A0A5C7PLW8-F1
#
_cell.length_a   1.000
_cell.length_b   1.000
_cell.length_c   1.000
_cell.angle_alpha   90.00
_cell.angle_beta   90.00
_cell.angle_gamma   90.00
#
_symmetry.space_group_name_H-M   'P 1'
#
loop_
_entity.id
_entity.type
_entity.pdbx_description
1 polymer ?
#
loop_
_entity_poly.entity_id
_entity_poly.type
_entity_poly.pdbx_seq_one_letter_code
_entity_poly.pdbx_strand_id
1 'polypeptide(L)'
;MPSTRSGGRPAPKVPTAIELWKRYAGQIESDLTRLGIDIADWHQATRDEHGRLKLSSRKLLVLLKYLPDESQTRTDAERGGRQTRGQRVLEETLNEAMRLRASTEAIGSRGEVRWDPDEYAWRDPVDQKRIDEQLAVERVEAARAQEDLLTDLGFT
;
A
#
# COMPACT_ATOMS: atom_id res chain seq x y z
N MET A 1 30.47 -18.68 8.72
CA MET A 1 29.42 -17.91 8.01
C MET A 1 29.89 -17.59 6.60
N PRO A 2 29.27 -18.12 5.53
CA PRO A 2 29.56 -17.65 4.19
C PRO A 2 28.50 -16.62 3.76
N SER A 3 28.94 -15.38 3.58
CA SER A 3 28.19 -14.32 2.91
C SER A 3 28.15 -14.62 1.41
N THR A 4 27.01 -15.07 0.89
CA THR A 4 26.75 -15.17 -0.55
C THR A 4 26.27 -13.81 -1.07
N ARG A 5 27.21 -12.90 -1.38
CA ARG A 5 26.92 -11.82 -2.33
C ARG A 5 26.75 -12.46 -3.70
N SER A 6 25.53 -12.90 -4.02
CA SER A 6 25.18 -13.29 -5.38
C SER A 6 25.09 -12.04 -6.25
N GLY A 7 26.20 -11.70 -6.92
CA GLY A 7 26.21 -10.81 -8.09
C GLY A 7 25.52 -11.49 -9.27
N GLY A 8 24.23 -11.81 -9.13
CA GLY A 8 23.43 -12.45 -10.17
C GLY A 8 23.20 -11.49 -11.34
N ARG A 9 23.32 -11.99 -12.57
CA ARG A 9 22.86 -11.26 -13.76
C ARG A 9 21.45 -10.72 -13.50
N PRO A 10 21.15 -9.47 -13.88
CA PRO A 10 19.79 -8.96 -13.76
C PRO A 10 18.85 -9.95 -14.47
N ALA A 11 17.77 -10.33 -13.77
CA ALA A 11 16.77 -11.22 -14.32
C ALA A 11 16.35 -10.76 -15.72
N PRO A 12 16.10 -11.69 -16.66
CA PRO A 12 15.67 -11.31 -17.99
C PRO A 12 14.43 -10.42 -17.90
N LYS A 13 14.50 -9.25 -18.56
CA LYS A 13 13.47 -8.19 -18.45
C LYS A 13 12.11 -8.63 -18.99
N VAL A 14 12.11 -9.56 -19.95
CA VAL A 14 10.90 -10.04 -20.62
C VAL A 14 10.04 -10.93 -19.71
N PRO A 15 10.57 -12.02 -19.08
CA PRO A 15 9.81 -12.78 -18.09
C PRO A 15 9.30 -11.94 -16.91
N THR A 16 10.12 -10.99 -16.44
CA THR A 16 9.72 -10.09 -15.36
C THR A 16 8.53 -9.21 -15.75
N ALA A 17 8.52 -8.68 -16.99
CA ALA A 17 7.40 -7.92 -17.52
C ALA A 17 6.13 -8.78 -17.67
N ILE A 18 6.28 -10.02 -18.14
CA ILE A 18 5.16 -10.96 -18.27
C ILE A 18 4.53 -11.29 -16.91
N GLU A 19 5.35 -11.54 -15.89
CA GLU A 19 4.86 -11.79 -14.53
C GLU A 19 4.17 -10.57 -13.93
N LEU A 20 4.69 -9.36 -14.17
CA LEU A 20 4.02 -8.11 -13.76
C LEU A 20 2.64 -8.00 -14.42
N TRP A 21 2.54 -8.28 -15.72
CA TRP A 21 1.27 -8.23 -16.44
C TRP A 21 0.27 -9.28 -15.97
N LYS A 22 0.72 -10.50 -15.66
CA LYS A 22 -0.14 -11.55 -15.10
C LYS A 22 -0.64 -11.19 -13.71
N ARG A 23 0.23 -10.64 -12.87
CA ARG A 23 -0.08 -10.35 -11.46
C ARG A 23 -0.96 -9.13 -11.28
N TYR A 24 -0.81 -8.13 -12.15
CA TYR A 24 -1.48 -6.82 -12.02
C TYR A 24 -2.39 -6.49 -13.20
N ALA A 25 -2.93 -7.50 -13.89
CA ALA A 25 -3.81 -7.31 -15.04
C ALA A 25 -5.00 -6.39 -14.73
N GLY A 26 -5.66 -6.59 -13.58
CA GLY A 26 -6.80 -5.78 -13.16
C GLY A 26 -6.44 -4.33 -12.84
N GLN A 27 -5.29 -4.08 -12.22
CA GLN A 27 -4.80 -2.73 -11.95
C GLN A 27 -4.45 -2.00 -13.24
N ILE A 28 -3.81 -2.71 -14.18
CA ILE A 28 -3.49 -2.18 -15.51
C ILE A 28 -4.77 -1.79 -16.25
N GLU A 29 -5.78 -2.66 -16.26
CA GLU A 29 -7.07 -2.39 -16.90
C GLU A 29 -7.80 -1.22 -16.24
N SER A 30 -7.82 -1.15 -14.91
CA SER A 30 -8.39 -0.03 -14.13
C SER A 30 -7.72 1.30 -14.50
N ASP A 31 -6.39 1.34 -14.53
CA ASP A 31 -5.62 2.53 -14.87
C ASP A 31 -5.83 2.96 -16.34
N LEU A 32 -5.90 2.01 -17.28
CA LEU A 32 -6.18 2.30 -18.70
C LEU A 32 -7.61 2.82 -18.89
N THR A 33 -8.58 2.23 -18.19
CA THR A 33 -9.99 2.66 -18.24
C THR A 33 -10.14 4.10 -17.76
N ARG A 34 -9.41 4.50 -16.71
CA ARG A 34 -9.36 5.90 -16.25
C ARG A 34 -8.80 6.88 -17.28
N LEU A 35 -7.94 6.40 -18.17
CA LEU A 35 -7.41 7.18 -19.30
C LEU A 35 -8.34 7.14 -20.53
N GLY A 36 -9.51 6.49 -20.44
CA GLY A 36 -10.43 6.31 -21.55
C GLY A 36 -9.92 5.32 -22.60
N ILE A 37 -9.04 4.39 -22.21
CA ILE A 37 -8.40 3.42 -23.10
C ILE A 37 -8.91 2.03 -22.74
N ASP A 38 -9.49 1.34 -23.71
CA ASP A 38 -9.91 -0.05 -23.57
C ASP A 38 -8.74 -0.99 -23.93
N ILE A 39 -8.41 -1.92 -23.03
CA ILE A 39 -7.38 -2.93 -23.28
C ILE A 39 -7.81 -3.91 -24.39
N ALA A 40 -9.11 -4.09 -24.61
CA ALA A 40 -9.65 -4.92 -25.69
C ALA A 40 -9.19 -4.43 -27.07
N ASP A 41 -8.97 -3.13 -27.25
CA ASP A 41 -8.44 -2.57 -28.49
C ASP A 41 -7.03 -3.09 -28.84
N TRP A 42 -6.24 -3.44 -27.82
CA TRP A 42 -4.94 -4.08 -28.02
C TRP A 42 -5.09 -5.57 -28.32
N HIS A 43 -5.95 -6.28 -27.57
CA HIS A 43 -6.20 -7.71 -27.76
C HIS A 43 -6.77 -8.05 -29.13
N GLN A 44 -7.68 -7.22 -29.64
CA GLN A 44 -8.35 -7.41 -30.93
C GLN A 44 -7.59 -6.77 -32.10
N ALA A 45 -6.48 -6.08 -31.82
CA ALA A 45 -5.76 -5.27 -32.80
C ALA A 45 -6.71 -4.29 -33.54
N THR A 46 -7.63 -3.67 -32.79
CA THR A 46 -8.66 -2.78 -33.34
C THR A 46 -8.00 -1.60 -34.06
N ARG A 47 -8.55 -1.26 -35.22
CA ARG A 47 -8.05 -0.16 -36.04
C ARG A 47 -8.93 1.08 -35.95
N ASP A 48 -8.31 2.24 -36.07
CA ASP A 48 -9.00 3.52 -36.23
C ASP A 48 -9.48 3.72 -37.68
N GLU A 49 -10.16 4.85 -37.91
CA GLU A 49 -10.66 5.27 -39.23
C GLU A 49 -9.56 5.40 -40.29
N HIS A 50 -8.30 5.53 -39.86
CA HIS A 50 -7.12 5.66 -40.72
C HIS A 50 -6.38 4.31 -40.90
N GLY A 51 -6.94 3.21 -40.40
CA GLY A 51 -6.38 1.86 -40.50
C GLY A 51 -5.19 1.59 -39.56
N ARG A 52 -4.93 2.46 -38.59
CA ARG A 52 -3.85 2.31 -37.60
C ARG A 52 -4.37 1.62 -36.35
N LEU A 53 -3.51 0.90 -35.63
CA LEU A 53 -3.89 0.28 -34.35
C LEU A 53 -4.27 1.37 -33.33
N LYS A 54 -5.47 1.28 -32.77
CA LYS A 54 -5.92 2.17 -31.68
C LYS A 54 -4.99 2.09 -30.47
N LEU A 55 -4.58 0.87 -30.13
CA LEU A 55 -3.64 0.57 -29.05
C LEU A 55 -2.58 -0.43 -29.52
N SER A 56 -1.39 0.07 -29.85
CA SER A 56 -0.23 -0.78 -30.16
C SER A 56 0.52 -1.19 -28.88
N SER A 57 1.29 -2.29 -28.93
CA SER A 57 2.14 -2.71 -27.81
C SER A 57 3.12 -1.62 -27.37
N ARG A 58 3.66 -0.84 -28.31
CA ARG A 58 4.51 0.31 -27.99
C ARG A 58 3.74 1.39 -27.23
N LYS A 59 2.53 1.73 -27.68
CA LYS A 59 1.69 2.74 -27.02
C LYS A 59 1.30 2.28 -25.62
N LEU A 60 0.91 1.02 -25.45
CA LEU A 60 0.63 0.41 -24.15
C LEU A 60 1.84 0.51 -23.20
N LEU A 61 3.03 0.12 -23.66
CA LEU A 61 4.26 0.21 -22.85
C LEU A 61 4.60 1.66 -22.45
N VAL A 62 4.37 2.63 -23.33
CA VAL A 62 4.58 4.05 -23.03
C VAL A 62 3.59 4.54 -21.98
N LEU A 63 2.32 4.15 -22.08
CA LEU A 63 1.30 4.51 -21.10
C LEU A 63 1.66 3.96 -19.72
N LEU A 64 1.99 2.67 -19.63
CA LEU A 64 2.40 2.03 -18.37
C LEU A 64 3.64 2.70 -17.78
N LYS A 65 4.63 3.06 -18.62
CA LYS A 65 5.84 3.74 -18.17
C LYS A 65 5.54 5.11 -17.54
N TYR A 66 4.58 5.85 -18.07
CA TYR A 66 4.26 7.21 -17.63
C TYR A 66 2.94 7.31 -16.88
N LEU A 67 2.47 6.20 -16.28
CA LEU A 67 1.35 6.26 -15.36
C LEU A 67 1.63 7.26 -14.23
N PRO A 68 0.61 7.98 -13.74
CA PRO A 68 0.75 8.84 -12.57
C PRO A 68 1.32 8.07 -11.38
N ASP A 69 2.08 8.73 -10.50
CA ASP A 69 2.71 8.01 -9.39
C ASP A 69 1.69 7.33 -8.49
N GLU A 70 0.50 7.91 -8.35
CA GLU A 70 -0.64 7.40 -7.57
C GLU A 70 -1.50 6.36 -8.30
N SER A 71 -1.10 5.92 -9.51
CA SER A 71 -1.87 4.90 -10.23
C SER A 71 -1.91 3.59 -9.45
N GLN A 72 -2.95 2.80 -9.69
CA GLN A 72 -3.15 1.55 -8.95
C GLN A 72 -2.05 0.55 -9.28
N THR A 73 -1.65 0.48 -10.55
CA THR A 73 -0.53 -0.36 -11.01
C THR A 73 0.77 0.03 -10.32
N ARG A 74 1.11 1.31 -10.21
CA ARG A 74 2.36 1.73 -9.53
C ARG A 74 2.30 1.50 -8.02
N THR A 75 1.15 1.75 -7.42
CA THR A 75 0.94 1.52 -5.98
C THR A 75 1.11 0.06 -5.63
N ASP A 76 0.49 -0.85 -6.38
CA ASP A 76 0.55 -2.28 -6.07
C ASP A 76 1.84 -2.92 -6.57
N ALA A 77 2.24 -2.66 -7.82
CA ALA A 77 3.37 -3.35 -8.45
C ALA A 77 4.74 -2.86 -7.98
N GLU A 78 4.90 -1.56 -7.74
CA GLU A 78 6.20 -0.98 -7.36
C GLU A 78 6.30 -0.78 -5.85
N ARG A 79 5.19 -0.45 -5.18
CA ARG A 79 5.19 -0.09 -3.75
C ARG A 79 4.50 -1.10 -2.85
N GLY A 80 3.87 -2.14 -3.39
CA GLY A 80 3.20 -3.17 -2.59
C GLY A 80 2.06 -2.62 -1.73
N GLY A 81 1.33 -1.62 -2.23
CA GLY A 81 0.25 -0.94 -1.52
C GLY A 81 0.70 0.24 -0.65
N ARG A 82 2.01 0.51 -0.57
CA ARG A 82 2.54 1.62 0.23
C ARG A 82 2.31 2.98 -0.42
N GLN A 83 2.23 3.99 0.44
CA GLN A 83 2.08 5.38 0.05
C GLN A 83 3.25 5.89 -0.80
N THR A 84 2.98 6.92 -1.59
CA THR A 84 4.02 7.63 -2.34
C THR A 84 5.00 8.30 -1.37
N ARG A 85 6.18 8.69 -1.87
CA ARG A 85 7.16 9.41 -1.05
C ARG A 85 6.59 10.73 -0.53
N GLY A 86 5.83 11.46 -1.36
CA GLY A 86 5.22 12.72 -0.97
C GLY A 86 4.21 12.55 0.16
N GLN A 87 3.37 11.52 0.07
CA GLN A 87 2.40 11.17 1.12
C GLN A 87 3.10 10.80 2.43
N ARG A 88 4.19 10.02 2.38
CA ARG A 88 4.98 9.70 3.58
C ARG A 88 5.59 10.93 4.26
N VAL A 89 6.10 11.88 3.49
CA VAL A 89 6.63 13.13 4.06
C VAL A 89 5.52 13.92 4.74
N LEU A 90 4.32 13.97 4.14
CA LEU A 90 3.16 14.61 4.75
C LEU A 90 2.70 13.90 6.03
N GLU A 91 2.69 12.57 6.03
CA GLU A 91 2.40 11.74 7.22
C GLU A 91 3.38 12.05 8.36
N GLU A 92 4.68 12.00 8.09
CA GLU A 92 5.72 12.29 9.09
C GLU A 92 5.57 13.72 9.65
N THR A 93 5.33 14.70 8.77
CA THR A 93 5.15 16.10 9.16
C THR A 93 3.91 16.28 10.05
N LEU A 94 2.80 15.63 9.71
CA LEU A 94 1.56 15.68 10.49
C LEU A 94 1.75 15.02 11.85
N ASN A 95 2.36 13.84 11.89
CA ASN A 95 2.64 13.11 13.12
C ASN A 95 3.59 13.88 14.05
N GLU A 96 4.61 14.55 13.49
CA GLU A 96 5.48 15.43 14.26
C GLU A 96 4.71 16.62 14.86
N ALA A 97 3.84 17.27 14.07
CA ALA A 97 2.99 18.35 14.57
C ALA A 97 2.06 17.90 15.71
N MET A 98 1.49 16.69 15.62
CA MET A 98 0.66 16.11 16.69
C MET A 98 1.46 15.84 17.96
N ARG A 99 2.68 15.31 17.85
CA ARG A 99 3.58 15.09 19.02
C ARG A 99 4.01 16.38 19.66
N LEU A 100 4.32 17.41 18.86
CA LEU A 100 4.64 18.74 19.37
C LEU A 100 3.46 19.31 20.16
N ARG A 101 2.24 19.19 19.62
CA ARG A 101 1.03 19.61 20.35
C ARG A 101 0.87 18.86 21.68
N ALA A 102 1.00 17.53 21.67
CA ALA A 102 0.95 16.73 22.88
C ALA A 102 1.98 17.19 23.92
N SER A 103 3.21 17.48 23.48
CA SER A 103 4.27 17.98 24.36
C SER A 103 3.94 19.35 24.98
N THR A 104 3.35 20.27 24.20
CA THR A 104 2.94 21.59 24.71
C THR A 104 1.79 21.50 25.70
N GLU A 105 0.82 20.62 25.44
CA GLU A 105 -0.29 20.39 26.35
C GLU A 105 0.18 19.74 27.66
N ALA A 106 1.14 18.81 27.59
CA ALA A 106 1.75 18.19 28.77
C ALA A 106 2.55 19.17 29.65
N ILE A 107 3.18 20.19 29.07
CA ILE A 107 3.85 21.26 29.85
C ILE A 107 2.83 22.12 30.59
N GLY A 108 1.69 22.40 29.95
CA GLY A 108 0.62 23.23 30.52
C GLY A 108 -0.30 22.50 31.50
N SER A 109 -0.47 21.18 31.34
CA SER A 109 -1.32 20.37 32.20
C SER A 109 -0.54 19.95 33.44
N ARG A 110 -1.04 20.31 34.63
CA ARG A 110 -0.42 19.96 35.92
C ARG A 110 -0.62 18.47 36.27
N GLY A 111 -0.23 17.56 35.37
CA GLY A 111 -0.31 16.11 35.56
C GLY A 111 -1.57 15.44 35.02
N GLU A 112 -2.54 16.19 34.46
CA GLU A 112 -3.64 15.60 33.69
C GLU A 112 -3.21 15.46 32.23
N VAL A 113 -2.65 14.30 31.87
CA VAL A 113 -2.36 13.95 30.48
C VAL A 113 -3.70 13.79 29.75
N ARG A 114 -4.02 14.71 28.83
CA ARG A 114 -5.33 14.71 28.16
C ARG A 114 -5.27 14.31 26.67
N TRP A 115 -4.09 14.37 26.05
CA TRP A 115 -3.94 14.17 24.62
C TRP A 115 -2.86 13.13 24.29
N ASP A 116 -3.27 12.00 23.75
CA ASP A 116 -2.38 10.96 23.22
C ASP A 116 -2.23 11.12 21.70
N PRO A 117 -1.05 11.49 21.18
CA PRO A 117 -0.84 11.66 19.75
C PRO A 117 -0.86 10.33 18.97
N ASP A 118 -0.63 9.19 19.63
CA ASP A 118 -0.55 7.89 18.95
C ASP A 118 -1.93 7.35 18.54
N GLU A 119 -3.00 7.77 19.23
CA GLU A 119 -4.40 7.48 18.87
C GLU A 119 -4.76 8.07 17.50
N TYR A 120 -4.20 9.24 17.16
CA TYR A 120 -4.50 9.99 15.93
C TYR A 120 -3.36 9.94 14.91
N ALA A 121 -2.34 9.12 15.14
CA ALA A 121 -1.21 9.00 14.24
C ALA A 121 -1.67 8.53 12.86
N TRP A 122 -1.35 9.30 11.83
CA TRP A 122 -1.50 8.84 10.46
C TRP A 122 -0.47 7.76 10.17
N ARG A 123 -0.89 6.70 9.48
CA ARG A 123 -0.05 5.54 9.17
C ARG A 123 -0.25 5.10 7.72
N ASP A 124 0.80 4.54 7.12
CA ASP A 124 0.71 3.88 5.83
C ASP A 124 -0.38 2.77 5.88
N PRO A 125 -1.26 2.65 4.88
CA PRO A 125 -2.33 1.65 4.87
C PRO A 125 -1.86 0.22 5.07
N VAL A 126 -0.65 -0.13 4.60
CA VAL A 126 -0.07 -1.46 4.78
C VAL A 126 0.31 -1.71 6.23
N ASP A 127 0.82 -0.69 6.91
CA ASP A 127 1.22 -0.81 8.30
C ASP A 127 -0.01 -0.72 9.22
N GLN A 128 -1.02 0.09 8.87
CA GLN A 128 -2.31 0.12 9.57
C GLN A 128 -2.98 -1.25 9.56
N LYS A 129 -3.10 -1.90 8.38
CA LYS A 129 -3.68 -3.25 8.27
C LYS A 129 -2.95 -4.27 9.14
N ARG A 130 -1.61 -4.23 9.16
CA ARG A 130 -0.81 -5.13 9.99
C ARG A 130 -1.10 -4.95 11.48
N ILE A 131 -1.25 -3.71 11.92
CA ILE A 131 -1.54 -3.39 13.32
C ILE A 131 -2.98 -3.81 13.66
N ASP A 132 -3.94 -3.55 12.78
CA ASP A 132 -5.33 -3.97 12.98
C ASP A 132 -5.45 -5.50 13.09
N GLU A 133 -4.69 -6.24 12.27
CA GLU A 133 -4.60 -7.70 12.34
C GLU A 133 -3.98 -8.16 13.68
N GLN A 134 -2.91 -7.52 14.13
CA GLN A 134 -2.27 -7.82 15.41
C GLN A 134 -3.21 -7.55 16.60
N LEU A 135 -3.85 -6.38 16.62
CA LEU A 135 -4.83 -6.00 17.64
C LEU A 135 -6.04 -6.94 17.64
N ALA A 136 -6.47 -7.43 16.48
CA ALA A 136 -7.54 -8.42 16.39
C ALA A 136 -7.15 -9.76 17.03
N VAL A 137 -5.91 -10.22 16.81
CA VAL A 137 -5.37 -11.43 17.45
C VAL A 137 -5.26 -11.23 18.97
N GLU A 138 -4.68 -10.12 19.41
CA GLU A 138 -4.52 -9.80 20.84
C GLU A 138 -5.88 -9.72 21.55
N ARG A 139 -6.91 -9.16 20.92
CA ARG A 139 -8.27 -9.11 21.48
C ARG A 139 -8.87 -10.51 21.67
N VAL A 140 -8.66 -11.41 20.71
CA VAL A 140 -9.12 -12.80 20.83
C VAL A 140 -8.37 -13.53 21.93
N GLU A 141 -7.06 -13.34 22.02
CA GLU A 141 -6.23 -13.94 23.08
C GLU A 141 -6.60 -13.40 24.47
N ALA A 142 -6.80 -12.09 24.60
CA ALA A 142 -7.22 -11.46 25.85
C ALA A 142 -8.61 -11.94 26.30
N ALA A 143 -9.55 -12.08 25.36
CA ALA A 143 -10.88 -12.62 25.67
C ALA A 143 -10.80 -14.06 26.19
N ARG A 144 -9.99 -14.91 25.55
CA ARG A 144 -9.73 -16.29 26.02
C ARG A 144 -9.06 -16.31 27.40
N ALA A 145 -8.02 -15.52 27.60
CA ALA A 145 -7.33 -15.43 28.88
C ALA A 145 -8.26 -14.92 30.01
N GLN A 146 -9.20 -14.02 29.68
CA GLN A 146 -10.21 -13.55 30.62
C GLN A 146 -11.24 -14.65 30.95
N GLU A 147 -11.70 -15.41 29.95
CA GLU A 147 -12.59 -16.57 30.16
C GLU A 147 -11.91 -17.66 31.01
N ASP A 148 -10.65 -17.98 30.72
CA ASP A 148 -9.85 -18.95 31.48
C ASP A 148 -9.69 -18.49 32.94
N LEU A 149 -9.36 -17.21 33.16
CA LEU A 149 -9.20 -16.64 34.51
C LEU A 149 -10.51 -16.64 35.29
N LEU A 150 -11.65 -16.34 34.66
CA LEU A 150 -12.97 -16.40 35.31
C LEU A 150 -13.35 -17.83 35.69
N THR A 151 -13.05 -18.79 34.80
CA THR A 151 -13.26 -20.22 35.05
C THR A 151 -12.41 -20.71 36.23
N ASP A 152 -11.13 -20.34 36.28
CA ASP A 152 -10.20 -20.70 37.37
C ASP A 152 -10.63 -20.11 38.73
N LEU A 153 -11.27 -18.93 38.72
CA LEU A 153 -11.82 -18.30 39.93
C LEU A 153 -13.18 -18.87 40.35
N GLY A 154 -13.73 -19.85 39.61
CA GLY A 154 -15.02 -20.47 39.92
C GLY A 154 -16.24 -19.60 39.58
N PHE A 155 -16.05 -18.55 38.77
CA PHE A 155 -17.15 -17.78 38.21
C PHE A 155 -17.54 -18.39 36.85
N THR A 156 -18.49 -19.33 36.90
CA THR A 156 -19.22 -19.85 35.73
C THR A 156 -20.69 -19.48 35.82
#